data_AF-A0A166QM57-F1
#
_entry.id   AF-A0A166QM57-F1
#
_cell.length_a   1.000
_cell.length_b   1.000
_cell.length_c   1.000
_cell.angle_alpha   90.00
_cell.angle_beta   90.00
_cell.angle_gamma   90.00
#
_symmetry.space_group_name_H-M   'P 1'
#
loop_
_entity.id
_entity.type
_entity.pdbx_description
1 polymer ?
#
loop_
_entity_poly.entity_id
_entity_poly.type
_entity_poly.pdbx_seq_one_letter_code
_entity_poly.pdbx_strand_id
1 'polypeptide(L)' 'MDKHTSIPEIDGLFWYFAEGQDESRPVLINQAKYGKCIKSFNGSQQSWLRKGEYLVGPQPAPAAIPEGSVA' A
#
# COMPACT_ATOMS: atom_id res chain seq x y z
N MET A 1 2.00 7.35 -10.48
CA MET A 1 1.88 6.84 -9.10
C MET A 1 2.75 7.71 -8.23
N ASP A 2 2.23 8.16 -7.10
CA ASP A 2 2.95 9.08 -6.21
C ASP A 2 3.70 8.32 -5.14
N LYS A 3 4.88 8.86 -4.76
CA LYS A 3 5.70 8.35 -3.66
C LYS A 3 5.37 9.13 -2.39
N HIS A 4 5.08 8.42 -1.31
CA HIS A 4 4.69 9.00 -0.03
C HIS A 4 5.66 8.56 1.07
N THR A 5 6.25 9.52 1.77
CA THR A 5 7.11 9.29 2.96
C THR A 5 6.33 9.49 4.27
N SER A 6 5.02 9.64 4.17
CA SER A 6 4.06 9.71 5.28
C SER A 6 2.80 8.95 4.88
N ILE A 7 1.93 8.62 5.83
CA ILE A 7 0.67 7.92 5.53
C ILE A 7 -0.23 8.88 4.73
N PRO A 8 -0.58 8.55 3.48
CA PRO A 8 -1.48 9.37 2.67
C PRO A 8 -2.85 9.51 3.32
N GLU A 9 -3.44 10.71 3.22
CA GLU A 9 -4.84 10.96 3.58
C GLU A 9 -5.79 10.56 2.43
N ILE A 10 -5.50 9.45 1.77
CA ILE A 10 -6.37 8.84 0.75
C ILE A 10 -6.45 7.32 0.95
N ASP A 11 -7.63 6.75 0.70
CA ASP A 11 -7.86 5.31 0.76
C ASP A 11 -7.36 4.62 -0.51
N GLY A 12 -6.86 3.40 -0.38
CA GLY A 12 -6.42 2.61 -1.54
C GLY A 12 -5.37 1.55 -1.21
N LEU A 13 -5.00 0.80 -2.26
CA LEU A 13 -3.92 -0.19 -2.21
C LEU A 13 -2.60 0.50 -2.54
N PHE A 14 -1.55 0.24 -1.77
CA PHE A 14 -0.22 0.81 -1.94
C PHE A 14 0.84 -0.28 -1.90
N TRP A 15 1.97 -0.03 -2.57
CA TRP A 15 3.19 -0.80 -2.36
C TRP A 15 4.02 -0.13 -1.27
N TYR A 16 4.35 -0.88 -0.24
CA TYR A 16 5.21 -0.49 0.86
C TYR A 16 6.63 -1.00 0.63
N PHE A 17 7.59 -0.09 0.75
CA PHE A 17 9.01 -0.35 0.63
C PHE A 17 9.68 -0.06 1.96
N ALA A 18 10.43 -1.04 2.47
CA ALA A 18 11.23 -0.90 3.68
C ALA A 18 12.72 -0.95 3.35
N GLU A 19 13.52 -0.22 4.11
CA GLU A 19 14.98 -0.29 3.99
C GLU A 19 15.47 -1.69 4.36
N GLY A 20 16.31 -2.28 3.50
CA GLY A 20 16.85 -3.64 3.69
C GLY A 20 15.88 -4.78 3.38
N GLN A 21 14.71 -4.50 2.80
CA GLN A 21 13.85 -5.52 2.19
C GLN A 21 13.95 -5.45 0.67
N ASP A 22 14.28 -6.58 0.04
CA ASP A 22 14.32 -6.69 -1.42
C ASP A 22 12.91 -6.70 -2.05
N GLU A 23 11.89 -7.08 -1.28
CA GLU A 23 10.52 -7.19 -1.77
C GLU A 23 9.60 -6.13 -1.17
N SER A 24 8.89 -5.41 -2.05
CA SER A 24 7.80 -4.51 -1.66
C SER A 24 6.57 -5.31 -1.23
N ARG A 25 5.85 -4.80 -0.22
CA ARG A 25 4.66 -5.47 0.33
C ARG A 25 3.38 -4.71 -0.02
N PRO A 26 2.27 -5.39 -0.31
CA PRO A 26 1.00 -4.73 -0.52
C PRO A 26 0.43 -4.27 0.82
N VAL A 27 -0.10 -3.05 0.84
CA VAL A 27 -0.68 -2.41 2.02
C VAL A 27 -1.99 -1.75 1.64
N LEU A 28 -3.04 -1.99 2.44
CA LEU A 28 -4.33 -1.32 2.29
C LEU A 28 -4.45 -0.16 3.29
N ILE A 29 -4.62 1.06 2.77
CA ILE A 29 -5.03 2.21 3.57
C ILE A 29 -6.55 2.33 3.49
N ASN A 30 -7.16 2.36 4.66
CA ASN A 30 -8.60 2.55 4.83
C ASN A 30 -8.81 3.39 6.09
N GLN A 31 -9.07 4.68 5.91
CA GLN A 31 -9.20 5.65 7.00
C GLN A 31 -10.42 5.39 7.87
N ALA A 32 -11.52 4.93 7.27
CA ALA A 32 -12.73 4.59 8.02
C ALA A 32 -12.48 3.42 8.99
N LYS A 33 -11.62 2.47 8.61
CA LYS A 33 -11.34 1.25 9.38
C LYS A 33 -10.13 1.36 10.30
N TYR A 34 -9.10 2.11 9.89
CA TYR A 34 -7.79 2.16 10.57
C TYR A 34 -7.35 3.58 10.96
N GLY A 35 -8.12 4.62 10.63
CA GLY A 35 -7.75 6.01 10.86
C GLY A 35 -6.44 6.37 10.14
N LYS A 36 -5.50 6.98 10.86
CA LYS A 36 -4.16 7.34 10.35
C LYS A 36 -3.12 6.23 10.55
N CYS A 37 -3.53 4.96 10.55
CA CYS A 37 -2.61 3.83 10.72
C CYS A 37 -2.58 2.96 9.47
N ILE A 38 -1.38 2.49 9.14
CA ILE A 38 -1.16 1.42 8.17
C ILE A 38 -1.28 0.09 8.92
N LYS A 39 -2.03 -0.87 8.37
CA LYS A 39 -1.99 -2.25 8.85
C LYS A 39 -1.30 -3.12 7.81
N SER A 40 -0.08 -3.57 8.14
CA SER A 40 0.65 -4.53 7.31
C SER A 40 -0.13 -5.85 7.25
N PHE A 41 0.01 -6.60 6.15
CA PHE A 41 -0.75 -7.82 5.90
C PHE A 41 -0.56 -8.90 6.99
N ASN A 42 0.55 -8.83 7.74
CA ASN A 42 0.84 -9.69 8.90
C ASN A 42 0.11 -9.27 10.20
N GLY A 43 -0.75 -8.25 10.16
CA GLY A 43 -1.49 -7.74 11.30
C GLY A 43 -0.76 -6.70 12.15
N SER A 44 0.52 -6.42 11.87
CA SER A 44 1.27 -5.36 12.57
C SER A 44 0.69 -3.98 12.21
N GLN A 45 0.22 -3.26 13.23
CA GLN A 45 -0.22 -1.88 13.10
C GLN A 45 0.99 -0.95 13.13
N GLN A 46 1.09 -0.08 12.13
CA GLN A 46 2.17 0.88 11.99
C GLN A 46 1.57 2.28 11.84
N SER A 47 1.81 3.12 12.85
CA SER A 47 1.29 4.49 12.95
C SER A 47 2.14 5.52 12.21
N TRP A 48 3.32 5.14 11.69
CA TRP A 48 4.20 6.00 10.88
C TRP A 48 5.20 5.18 10.04
N LEU A 49 5.65 5.76 8.92
CA LEU A 49 6.78 5.24 8.14
C LEU A 49 8.10 5.65 8.81
N ARG A 50 9.04 4.72 8.95
CA ARG A 50 10.40 5.02 9.44
C ARG A 50 11.23 5.70 8.35
N LYS A 51 12.37 6.27 8.75
CA LYS A 51 13.33 6.85 7.79
C LYS A 51 13.73 5.77 6.76
N GLY A 52 13.64 6.10 5.47
CA GLY A 52 13.92 5.17 4.37
C GLY A 52 12.72 4.35 3.90
N GLU A 53 11.63 4.29 4.69
CA GLU A 53 10.40 3.61 4.30
C GLU A 53 9.48 4.55 3.49
N TYR A 54 8.79 4.01 2.48
CA TYR A 54 7.87 4.79 1.65
C TYR A 54 6.76 3.94 1.04
N LEU A 55 5.68 4.60 0.63
CA LEU A 55 4.56 4.01 -0.10
C LEU A 55 4.54 4.49 -1.54
N VAL A 56 4.07 3.65 -2.46
CA VAL A 56 3.82 3.99 -3.87
C VAL A 56 2.38 3.62 -4.24
N GLY A 57 1.59 4.60 -4.65
CA GLY A 57 0.20 4.39 -5.02
C GLY A 57 -0.66 5.65 -4.97
N PRO A 58 -2.00 5.50 -4.94
CA PRO A 58 -2.72 4.23 -4.92
C PRO A 58 -2.54 3.45 -6.23
N GLN A 59 -2.55 2.11 -6.12
CA GLN A 59 -2.51 1.22 -7.27
C GLN A 59 -3.88 1.26 -7.96
N PRO A 60 -3.91 1.39 -9.31
CA PRO A 60 -5.16 1.31 -10.04
C PRO A 60 -5.79 -0.06 -9.83
N ALA A 61 -7.12 -0.12 -9.86
CA ALA A 61 -7.81 -1.39 -9.94
C ALA A 61 -7.28 -2.18 -11.15
N PRO A 62 -7.09 -3.51 -11.04
CA PRO A 62 -6.75 -4.32 -12.20
C PRO A 62 -7.72 -4.00 -13.33
N ALA A 63 -7.20 -3.74 -14.52
CA ALA A 63 -8.06 -3.69 -15.70
C ALA A 63 -8.82 -5.02 -15.75
N ALA A 64 -10.15 -4.96 -15.85
CA ALA A 64 -10.94 -6.17 -15.98
C ALA A 64 -10.36 -6.97 -17.15
N ILE A 65 -9.92 -8.20 -16.89
CA ILE A 65 -9.56 -9.10 -17.97
C ILE A 65 -10.88 -9.35 -18.70
N PRO A 66 -11.02 -8.98 -19.98
CA PRO A 66 -12.22 -9.35 -20.72
C PRO A 66 -12.36 -10.87 -20.65
N GLU A 67 -13.52 -11.35 -20.21
CA GLU A 67 -13.84 -12.77 -20.14
C GLU A 67 -13.48 -13.42 -21.49
N GLY A 68 -12.44 -14.26 -21.50
CA GLY A 68 -11.98 -14.93 -22.72
C GLY A 68 -10.47 -15.05 -22.86
N SER A 69 -9.65 -14.31 -22.11
CA SER A 69 -8.19 -14.47 -22.16
C SER A 69 -7.70 -15.43 -21.07
N VAL A 70 -7.90 -16.73 -21.30
CA VAL A 70 -7.04 -17.78 -20.74
C VAL A 70 -6.01 -18.15 -21.80
N ALA A 71 -4.73 -18.02 -21.45
CA ALA A 71 -3.61 -18.55 -22.24
C ALA A 71 -3.33 -20.00 -21.80
#